data_AF-A0A1Q6CLZ5-F1
#
_entry.id   AF-A0A1Q6CLZ5-F1
#
_cell.length_a   1.000
_cell.length_b   1.000
_cell.length_c   1.000
_cell.angle_alpha   90.00
_cell.angle_beta   90.00
_cell.angle_gamma   90.00
#
_symmetry.space_group_name_H-M   'P 1'
#
loop_
_entity.id
_entity.type
_entity.pdbx_description
1 polymer ?
#
loop_
_entity_poly.entity_id
_entity_poly.type
_entity_poly.pdbx_seq_one_letter_code
_entity_poly.pdbx_strand_id
1 'polypeptide(L)'
;MGYRTNNKLPLIEKAPNNNGVYQILFSKALAKINCKLAVIRAPKKRILYMLKKGEIDFYPGLGFNDERAEFTHYFENGLHYRAATISRSDVDDLKSFADMRGKTLLISQGANYDKKDLKGVYIRYVYDLSIGKAIELISSEQADFYAYNENVMLYYIIYQNTQQKKSKYISAVVKIIQCI
;
A
#
# COMPACT_ATOMS: atom_id res chain seq x y z
N MET A 1 -7.82 -7.00 15.64
CA MET A 1 -7.05 -6.41 14.51
C MET A 1 -7.96 -6.07 13.32
N GLY A 2 -7.82 -4.87 12.76
CA GLY A 2 -8.57 -4.44 11.58
C GLY A 2 -7.85 -4.76 10.28
N TYR A 3 -8.56 -5.34 9.31
CA TYR A 3 -8.07 -5.67 7.97
C TYR A 3 -8.94 -5.04 6.89
N ARG A 4 -8.31 -4.49 5.84
CA ARG A 4 -9.04 -3.97 4.69
C ARG A 4 -9.76 -5.08 3.93
N THR A 5 -10.85 -4.77 3.24
CA THR A 5 -11.57 -5.72 2.38
C THR A 5 -10.79 -6.09 1.11
N ASN A 6 -10.04 -5.14 0.55
CA ASN A 6 -9.14 -5.40 -0.57
C ASN A 6 -7.89 -6.20 -0.16
N ASN A 7 -7.26 -6.83 -1.14
CA ASN A 7 -5.98 -7.51 -0.93
C ASN A 7 -4.83 -6.51 -0.91
N LYS A 8 -3.77 -6.89 -0.20
CA LYS A 8 -2.46 -6.26 -0.15
C LYS A 8 -1.40 -7.35 -0.07
N LEU A 9 -1.34 -8.22 -1.06
CA LEU A 9 -0.40 -9.35 -1.04
C LEU A 9 1.05 -8.84 -0.92
N PRO A 10 1.93 -9.55 -0.18
CA PRO A 10 1.67 -10.78 0.58
C PRO A 10 1.12 -10.53 2.00
N LEU A 11 0.85 -9.27 2.35
CA LEU A 11 0.50 -8.85 3.71
C LEU A 11 -0.92 -9.27 4.12
N ILE A 12 -1.88 -9.11 3.20
CA ILE A 12 -3.31 -9.37 3.43
C ILE A 12 -3.94 -9.97 2.17
N GLU A 13 -4.56 -11.13 2.28
CA GLU A 13 -5.40 -11.73 1.23
C GLU A 13 -6.73 -10.99 1.03
N LYS A 14 -7.37 -11.19 -0.12
CA LYS A 14 -8.69 -10.59 -0.39
C LYS A 14 -9.73 -11.18 0.58
N ALA A 15 -10.62 -10.33 1.10
CA ALA A 15 -11.73 -10.81 1.92
C ALA A 15 -12.56 -11.86 1.16
N PRO A 16 -13.06 -12.92 1.84
CA PRO A 16 -13.05 -13.13 3.29
C PRO A 16 -11.77 -13.78 3.86
N ASN A 17 -10.77 -14.09 3.02
CA ASN A 17 -9.56 -14.77 3.46
C ASN A 17 -8.63 -13.82 4.25
N ASN A 18 -8.27 -14.22 5.47
CA ASN A 18 -7.43 -13.44 6.38
C ASN A 18 -5.93 -13.83 6.33
N ASN A 19 -5.53 -14.73 5.44
CA ASN A 19 -4.14 -15.13 5.31
C ASN A 19 -3.24 -13.95 4.90
N GLY A 20 -1.98 -14.04 5.28
CA GLY A 20 -0.95 -13.07 4.94
C GLY A 20 0.05 -12.86 6.07
N VAL A 21 1.12 -12.13 5.76
CA VAL A 21 2.25 -11.90 6.69
C VAL A 21 1.78 -11.31 8.03
N TYR A 22 0.85 -10.34 8.01
CA TYR A 22 0.36 -9.72 9.24
C TYR A 22 -0.40 -10.69 10.14
N GLN A 23 -1.19 -11.60 9.57
CA GLN A 23 -2.00 -12.53 10.37
C GLN A 23 -1.08 -13.52 11.07
N ILE A 24 -0.05 -13.99 10.37
CA ILE A 24 0.96 -14.89 10.93
C ILE A 24 1.74 -14.19 12.03
N LEU A 25 2.24 -12.98 11.77
CA LEU A 25 3.05 -12.19 12.71
C LEU A 25 2.28 -11.92 14.01
N PHE A 26 1.08 -11.34 13.90
CA PHE A 26 0.32 -10.95 15.07
C PHE A 26 -0.33 -12.13 15.80
N SER A 27 -0.65 -13.23 15.11
CA SER A 27 -1.07 -14.46 15.81
C SER A 27 0.06 -15.00 16.69
N LYS A 28 1.30 -15.03 16.17
CA LYS A 28 2.48 -15.45 16.93
C LYS A 28 2.78 -14.53 18.10
N ALA A 29 2.68 -13.21 17.91
CA ALA A 29 2.91 -12.24 18.96
C ALA A 29 1.88 -12.36 20.09
N LEU A 30 0.59 -12.43 19.75
CA LEU A 30 -0.49 -12.55 20.74
C LEU A 30 -0.43 -13.87 21.51
N ALA A 31 -0.03 -14.97 20.86
CA ALA A 31 0.15 -16.25 21.55
C ALA A 31 1.19 -16.18 22.69
N LYS A 32 2.22 -15.35 22.57
CA LYS A 32 3.24 -15.16 23.62
C LYS A 32 2.71 -14.47 24.88
N ILE A 33 1.58 -13.78 24.77
CA ILE A 33 0.93 -13.07 25.88
C ILE A 33 -0.43 -13.70 26.22
N ASN A 34 -0.67 -14.95 25.82
CA ASN A 34 -1.90 -15.70 26.06
C ASN A 34 -3.17 -15.06 25.47
N CYS A 35 -3.04 -14.33 24.36
CA CYS A 35 -4.15 -13.74 23.62
C CYS A 35 -4.40 -14.47 22.28
N LYS A 36 -5.62 -14.36 21.76
CA LYS A 36 -6.01 -14.86 20.44
C LYS A 36 -6.27 -13.70 19.47
N LEU A 37 -5.89 -13.88 18.21
CA LEU A 37 -6.11 -12.87 17.18
C LEU A 37 -7.54 -12.96 16.63
N ALA A 38 -8.33 -11.90 16.81
CA ALA A 38 -9.57 -11.68 16.06
C ALA A 38 -9.33 -10.68 14.91
N VAL A 39 -9.77 -11.04 13.70
CA VAL A 39 -9.62 -10.22 12.49
C VAL A 39 -10.98 -9.70 12.05
N ILE A 40 -11.14 -8.37 12.00
CA ILE A 40 -12.35 -7.70 11.54
C ILE A 40 -12.10 -7.06 10.16
N ARG A 41 -12.96 -7.38 9.19
CA ARG A 41 -12.86 -6.88 7.80
C ARG A 41 -13.76 -5.69 7.57
N ALA A 42 -13.19 -4.57 7.11
CA ALA A 42 -13.97 -3.39 6.71
C ALA A 42 -13.17 -2.49 5.74
N PRO A 43 -13.81 -1.55 5.02
CA PRO A 43 -13.09 -0.50 4.29
C PRO A 43 -12.22 0.37 5.21
N LYS A 44 -11.11 0.94 4.72
CA LYS A 44 -10.14 1.68 5.56
C LYS A 44 -10.77 2.74 6.44
N LYS A 45 -11.65 3.58 5.87
CA LYS A 45 -12.31 4.66 6.63
C LYS A 45 -13.13 4.09 7.80
N ARG A 46 -13.82 2.96 7.58
CA ARG A 46 -14.57 2.26 8.63
C ARG A 46 -13.63 1.67 9.68
N ILE A 47 -12.52 1.04 9.29
CA ILE A 47 -11.52 0.56 10.27
C ILE A 47 -10.99 1.70 11.13
N LEU A 48 -10.64 2.85 10.55
CA LEU A 48 -10.15 4.01 11.29
C LEU A 48 -11.20 4.54 12.28
N TYR A 49 -12.47 4.56 11.87
CA TYR A 49 -13.58 4.88 12.76
C TYR A 49 -13.69 3.88 13.91
N MET A 50 -13.61 2.58 13.63
CA MET A 50 -13.70 1.50 14.63
C MET A 50 -12.53 1.54 15.62
N LEU A 51 -11.31 1.84 15.15
CA LEU A 51 -10.14 2.07 16.03
C LEU A 51 -10.40 3.24 16.98
N LYS A 52 -10.86 4.39 16.47
CA LYS A 52 -11.17 5.57 17.28
C LYS A 52 -12.26 5.31 18.33
N LYS A 53 -13.17 4.37 18.05
CA LYS A 53 -14.25 3.95 18.96
C LYS A 53 -13.87 2.82 19.92
N GLY A 54 -12.67 2.23 19.78
CA GLY A 54 -12.28 1.05 20.55
C GLY A 54 -13.00 -0.25 20.15
N GLU A 55 -13.65 -0.28 18.97
CA GLU A 55 -14.27 -1.49 18.42
C GLU A 55 -13.23 -2.47 17.85
N ILE A 56 -12.00 -1.99 17.60
CA ILE A 56 -10.85 -2.77 17.15
C ILE A 56 -9.62 -2.30 17.92
N ASP A 57 -8.76 -3.22 18.36
CA ASP A 57 -7.60 -2.89 19.19
C ASP A 57 -6.43 -2.27 18.40
N PHE A 58 -6.15 -2.76 17.19
CA PHE A 58 -5.03 -2.27 16.38
C PHE A 58 -5.18 -2.52 14.87
N TYR A 59 -4.36 -1.83 14.08
CA TYR A 59 -4.22 -1.98 12.63
C TYR A 59 -2.74 -2.15 12.24
N PRO A 60 -2.38 -3.18 11.45
CA PRO A 60 -1.01 -3.69 11.38
C PRO A 60 -0.04 -2.87 10.50
N GLY A 61 -0.56 -1.97 9.67
CA GLY A 61 0.22 -1.20 8.69
C GLY A 61 -0.32 0.22 8.51
N LEU A 62 -0.53 0.92 9.63
CA LEU A 62 -1.00 2.31 9.62
C LEU A 62 0.18 3.25 9.40
N GLY A 63 0.12 4.09 8.36
CA GLY A 63 1.08 5.18 8.22
C GLY A 63 0.87 6.22 9.32
N PHE A 64 1.96 6.77 9.84
CA PHE A 64 1.95 7.86 10.80
C PHE A 64 1.29 9.11 10.20
N ASN A 65 0.56 9.85 11.04
CA ASN A 65 0.29 11.28 10.90
C ASN A 65 -0.19 11.81 12.26
N ASP A 66 -0.09 13.12 12.44
CA ASP A 66 -0.41 13.77 13.72
C ASP A 66 -1.89 13.57 14.10
N GLU A 67 -2.81 13.73 13.15
CA GLU A 67 -4.26 13.53 13.38
C GLU A 67 -4.61 12.12 13.90
N ARG A 68 -3.93 11.06 13.42
CA ARG A 68 -4.18 9.70 13.91
C ARG A 68 -3.44 9.42 15.20
N ALA A 69 -2.29 10.06 15.43
CA ALA A 69 -1.56 9.94 16.69
C ALA A 69 -2.37 10.46 17.89
N GLU A 70 -3.35 11.34 17.67
CA GLU A 70 -4.29 11.78 18.72
C GLU A 70 -5.12 10.63 19.33
N PHE A 71 -5.38 9.56 18.59
CA PHE A 71 -6.20 8.44 19.05
C PHE A 71 -5.57 7.05 18.84
N THR A 72 -4.31 6.99 18.41
CA THR A 72 -3.59 5.73 18.21
C THR A 72 -2.20 5.79 18.80
N HIS A 73 -1.72 4.64 19.28
CA HIS A 73 -0.34 4.46 19.66
C HIS A 73 0.39 3.64 18.58
N TYR A 74 1.57 4.11 18.17
CA TYR A 74 2.38 3.46 17.15
C TYR A 74 3.50 2.66 17.82
N PHE A 75 3.72 1.44 17.32
CA PHE A 75 4.81 0.58 17.77
C PHE A 75 5.43 -0.11 16.56
N GLU A 76 6.72 -0.46 16.68
CA GLU A 76 7.43 -1.17 15.63
C GLU A 76 6.97 -2.63 15.55
N ASN A 77 6.67 -3.11 14.35
CA ASN A 77 6.26 -4.49 14.10
C ASN A 77 7.38 -5.35 13.46
N GLY A 78 8.59 -4.79 13.32
CA GLY A 78 9.74 -5.44 12.69
C GLY A 78 9.69 -5.53 11.16
N LEU A 79 8.67 -4.99 10.50
CA LEU A 79 8.61 -4.93 9.03
C LEU A 79 9.12 -3.57 8.55
N HIS A 80 10.08 -3.60 7.63
CA HIS A 80 10.59 -2.38 7.01
C HIS A 80 9.67 -1.90 5.88
N TYR A 81 9.37 -0.60 5.91
CA TYR A 81 8.68 0.09 4.84
C TYR A 81 9.67 0.96 4.06
N ARG A 82 9.81 0.69 2.76
CA ARG A 82 10.43 1.61 1.81
C ARG A 82 9.43 1.90 0.71
N ALA A 83 9.37 3.15 0.29
CA ALA A 83 8.55 3.55 -0.86
C ALA A 83 9.31 3.27 -2.16
N ALA A 84 8.58 2.78 -3.13
CA ALA A 84 9.00 2.59 -4.51
C ALA A 84 7.95 3.20 -5.43
N THR A 85 8.34 3.54 -6.66
CA THR A 85 7.44 4.05 -7.69
C THR A 85 7.26 3.03 -8.81
N ILE A 86 6.09 3.01 -9.45
CA ILE A 86 5.84 2.36 -10.73
C ILE A 86 5.63 3.45 -11.77
N SER A 87 6.29 3.31 -12.92
CA SER A 87 6.12 4.15 -14.11
C SER A 87 6.06 3.27 -15.36
N ARG A 88 5.91 3.90 -16.53
CA ARG A 88 6.23 3.26 -17.82
C ARG A 88 7.75 3.13 -17.98
N SER A 89 8.17 2.24 -18.87
CA SER A 89 9.59 1.94 -19.12
C SER A 89 10.38 3.06 -19.79
N ASP A 90 9.68 3.91 -20.54
CA ASP A 90 10.20 5.05 -21.29
C ASP A 90 10.38 6.31 -20.43
N VAL A 91 9.99 6.26 -19.15
CA VAL A 91 10.20 7.36 -18.20
C VAL A 91 11.59 7.26 -17.61
N ASP A 92 12.32 8.39 -17.59
CA ASP A 92 13.63 8.51 -16.97
C ASP A 92 13.60 8.17 -15.46
N ASP A 93 14.76 7.80 -14.92
CA ASP A 93 14.88 7.51 -13.50
C ASP A 93 14.62 8.79 -12.70
N LEU A 94 13.64 8.73 -11.80
CA LEU A 94 13.34 9.84 -10.91
C LEU A 94 14.42 9.91 -9.82
N LYS A 95 14.82 11.12 -9.45
CA LYS A 95 15.74 11.39 -8.33
C LYS A 95 15.00 12.02 -7.16
N SER A 96 13.83 12.61 -7.41
CA SER A 96 13.01 13.29 -6.42
C SER A 96 11.55 13.41 -6.86
N PHE A 97 10.65 13.81 -5.94
CA PHE A 97 9.27 14.18 -6.30
C PHE A 97 9.20 15.37 -7.28
N ALA A 98 10.24 16.22 -7.36
CA ALA A 98 10.27 17.32 -8.30
C ALA A 98 10.25 16.84 -9.77
N ASP A 99 10.77 15.64 -10.03
CA ASP A 99 10.78 15.03 -11.37
C ASP A 99 9.38 14.56 -11.80
N MET A 100 8.42 14.49 -10.86
CA MET A 100 7.02 14.17 -11.14
C MET A 100 6.16 15.40 -11.46
N ARG A 101 6.73 16.62 -11.51
CA ARG A 101 5.95 17.84 -11.77
C ARG A 101 5.32 17.82 -13.16
N GLY A 102 4.06 18.26 -13.23
CA GLY A 102 3.24 18.23 -14.44
C GLY A 102 2.75 16.82 -14.83
N LYS A 103 3.03 15.80 -14.02
CA LYS A 103 2.63 14.41 -14.24
C LYS A 103 1.58 13.97 -13.23
N THR A 104 0.92 12.84 -13.51
CA THR A 104 -0.17 12.31 -12.69
C THR A 104 0.28 11.16 -11.79
N LEU A 105 0.22 11.36 -10.47
CA LEU A 105 0.45 10.35 -9.45
C LEU A 105 -0.87 9.73 -8.97
N LEU A 106 -0.97 8.41 -9.06
CA LEU A 106 -2.06 7.62 -8.48
C LEU A 106 -1.90 7.51 -6.97
N ILE A 107 -2.96 7.81 -6.23
CA ILE A 107 -2.99 7.68 -4.78
C ILE A 107 -4.23 6.89 -4.34
N SER A 108 -4.05 5.91 -3.45
CA SER A 108 -5.18 5.21 -2.85
C SER A 108 -5.98 6.17 -1.98
N GLN A 109 -7.32 6.14 -2.08
CA GLN A 109 -8.14 7.03 -1.28
C GLN A 109 -7.92 6.80 0.24
N GLY A 110 -7.69 7.90 0.98
CA GLY A 110 -7.37 7.88 2.41
C GLY A 110 -5.93 7.48 2.73
N ALA A 111 -5.02 7.48 1.76
CA ALA A 111 -3.58 7.42 2.02
C ALA A 111 -3.06 8.73 2.63
N ASN A 112 -1.93 8.65 3.31
CA ASN A 112 -1.24 9.81 3.88
C ASN A 112 -0.06 10.14 2.98
N TYR A 113 0.00 11.39 2.52
CA TYR A 113 1.15 11.97 1.85
C TYR A 113 1.28 13.41 2.34
N ASP A 114 2.51 13.90 2.51
CA ASP A 114 2.72 15.32 2.73
C ASP A 114 2.38 16.07 1.44
N LYS A 115 1.47 17.05 1.53
CA LYS A 115 1.06 17.87 0.39
C LYS A 115 2.20 18.76 -0.10
N LYS A 116 3.20 19.05 0.75
CA LYS A 116 4.36 19.89 0.40
C LYS A 116 5.21 19.22 -0.67
N ASP A 117 5.44 17.91 -0.54
CA ASP A 117 6.28 17.13 -1.46
C ASP A 117 5.64 16.99 -2.86
N LEU A 118 4.32 17.12 -2.93
CA LEU A 118 3.54 16.94 -4.16
C LEU A 118 3.25 18.25 -4.90
N LYS A 119 3.96 19.35 -4.58
CA LYS A 119 3.76 20.64 -5.24
C LYS A 119 4.05 20.53 -6.74
N GLY A 120 3.02 20.76 -7.55
CA GLY A 120 3.09 20.69 -9.01
C GLY A 120 2.88 19.29 -9.60
N VAL A 121 2.57 18.28 -8.78
CA VAL A 121 2.19 16.93 -9.22
C VAL A 121 0.66 16.84 -9.25
N TYR A 122 0.09 16.32 -10.33
CA TYR A 122 -1.36 16.07 -10.40
C TYR A 122 -1.71 14.80 -9.63
N ILE A 123 -2.67 14.87 -8.71
CA ILE A 123 -3.08 13.72 -7.90
C ILE A 123 -4.39 13.15 -8.41
N ARG A 124 -4.39 11.85 -8.72
CA ARG A 124 -5.61 11.09 -9.00
C ARG A 124 -5.88 10.09 -7.88
N TYR A 125 -6.93 10.35 -7.11
CA TYR A 125 -7.39 9.42 -6.08
C TYR A 125 -8.18 8.26 -6.69
N VAL A 126 -7.81 7.03 -6.33
CA VAL A 126 -8.48 5.81 -6.79
C VAL A 126 -8.95 4.99 -5.59
N TYR A 127 -10.23 4.60 -5.63
CA TYR A 127 -10.81 3.66 -4.67
C TYR A 127 -10.21 2.28 -4.86
N ASP A 128 -9.84 1.62 -3.75
CA ASP A 128 -9.27 0.27 -3.76
C ASP A 128 -8.11 0.04 -4.74
N LEU A 129 -7.27 1.06 -4.92
CA LEU A 129 -6.08 1.00 -5.76
C LEU A 129 -5.17 -0.17 -5.39
N SER A 130 -5.12 -1.19 -6.26
CA SER A 130 -4.20 -2.31 -6.23
C SER A 130 -3.03 -2.06 -7.19
N ILE A 131 -1.93 -2.82 -7.06
CA ILE A 131 -0.80 -2.72 -8.01
C ILE A 131 -1.27 -3.05 -9.44
N GLY A 132 -2.07 -4.10 -9.62
CA GLY A 132 -2.61 -4.45 -10.94
C GLY A 132 -3.45 -3.32 -11.55
N LYS A 133 -4.30 -2.67 -10.76
CA LYS A 133 -5.10 -1.52 -11.25
C LYS A 133 -4.22 -0.31 -11.56
N ALA A 134 -3.18 -0.06 -10.77
CA ALA A 134 -2.21 1.00 -11.04
C ALA A 134 -1.49 0.77 -12.37
N ILE A 135 -1.02 -0.45 -12.63
CA ILE A 135 -0.39 -0.82 -13.90
C ILE A 135 -1.36 -0.61 -15.06
N GLU A 136 -2.61 -1.06 -14.96
CA GLU A 136 -3.62 -0.85 -16.00
C GLU A 136 -3.83 0.65 -16.33
N LEU A 137 -3.92 1.50 -15.31
CA LEU A 137 -4.12 2.95 -15.49
C LEU A 137 -2.88 3.64 -16.07
N ILE A 138 -1.68 3.21 -15.69
CA ILE A 138 -0.42 3.75 -16.21
C ILE A 138 -0.17 3.28 -17.65
N SER A 139 -0.44 2.01 -17.96
CA SER A 139 -0.31 1.43 -19.30
C SER A 139 -1.34 1.98 -20.29
N SER A 140 -2.47 2.50 -19.82
CA SER A 140 -3.49 3.17 -20.64
C SER A 140 -3.33 4.70 -20.67
N GLU A 141 -2.17 5.20 -20.22
CA GLU A 141 -1.82 6.63 -20.22
C GLU A 141 -2.80 7.53 -19.42
N GLN A 142 -3.59 6.94 -18.53
CA GLN A 142 -4.49 7.70 -17.66
C GLN A 142 -3.82 8.15 -16.35
N ALA A 143 -2.55 7.78 -16.16
CA ALA A 143 -1.66 8.25 -15.11
C ALA A 143 -0.20 7.97 -15.50
N ASP A 144 0.74 8.57 -14.76
CA ASP A 144 2.18 8.39 -15.00
C ASP A 144 2.86 7.56 -13.91
N PHE A 145 2.44 7.75 -12.65
CA PHE A 145 3.14 7.18 -11.49
C PHE A 145 2.22 6.52 -10.49
N TYR A 146 2.73 5.53 -9.76
CA TYR A 146 2.14 5.01 -8.53
C TYR A 146 3.22 4.72 -7.49
N ALA A 147 3.16 5.38 -6.33
CA ALA A 147 4.09 5.15 -5.22
C ALA A 147 3.50 4.24 -4.15
N TYR A 148 4.20 3.18 -3.78
CA TYR A 148 3.75 2.19 -2.79
C TYR A 148 4.92 1.46 -2.12
N ASN A 149 4.61 0.51 -1.21
CA ASN A 149 5.62 -0.29 -0.53
C ASN A 149 6.42 -1.16 -1.51
N GLU A 150 7.75 -1.00 -1.52
CA GLU A 150 8.70 -1.70 -2.38
C GLU A 150 8.57 -3.23 -2.27
N ASN A 151 8.54 -3.79 -1.06
CA ASN A 151 8.46 -5.23 -0.85
C ASN A 151 7.16 -5.82 -1.43
N VAL A 152 6.06 -5.08 -1.33
CA VAL A 152 4.78 -5.48 -1.94
C VAL A 152 4.84 -5.41 -3.47
N MET A 153 5.51 -4.40 -4.03
CA MET A 153 5.73 -4.31 -5.48
C MET A 153 6.60 -5.46 -6.00
N LEU A 154 7.74 -5.70 -5.36
CA LEU A 154 8.66 -6.79 -5.69
C LEU A 154 7.95 -8.15 -5.63
N TYR A 155 7.19 -8.40 -4.57
CA TYR A 155 6.38 -9.61 -4.44
C TYR A 155 5.41 -9.75 -5.62
N TYR A 156 4.69 -8.68 -5.97
CA TYR A 156 3.76 -8.71 -7.09
C TYR A 156 4.45 -9.06 -8.41
N ILE A 157 5.60 -8.45 -8.71
CA ILE A 157 6.36 -8.71 -9.94
C ILE A 157 6.83 -10.17 -10.00
N ILE A 158 7.47 -10.66 -8.92
CA ILE A 158 7.95 -12.04 -8.83
C ILE A 158 6.79 -13.03 -8.97
N TYR A 159 5.69 -12.79 -8.25
CA TYR A 159 4.51 -13.63 -8.30
C TYR A 159 3.93 -13.74 -9.71
N GLN A 160 3.81 -12.62 -10.44
CA GLN A 160 3.30 -12.63 -11.81
C GLN A 160 4.25 -13.36 -12.78
N ASN A 161 5.57 -13.19 -12.62
CA ASN A 161 6.57 -13.90 -13.42
C ASN A 161 6.54 -15.41 -13.20
N THR A 162 6.28 -15.86 -11.96
CA THR A 162 6.28 -17.29 -11.61
C THR A 162 5.02 -18.00 -12.11
N GLN A 163 3.88 -17.30 -12.21
CA GLN A 163 2.59 -17.87 -12.63
C GLN A 163 2.43 -18.00 -14.16
N GLN A 164 3.49 -17.82 -14.96
CA GLN A 164 3.47 -17.84 -16.44
C GLN A 164 2.34 -17.02 -17.09
N LYS A 165 1.78 -16.03 -16.38
CA LYS A 165 0.99 -14.98 -17.02
C LYS A 165 2.00 -14.06 -17.71
N LYS A 166 2.47 -14.47 -18.90
CA LYS A 166 3.11 -13.59 -19.91
C LYS A 166 2.09 -12.54 -20.32
N SER A 167 1.83 -11.63 -19.40
CA SER A 167 0.85 -10.58 -19.57
C SER A 167 1.48 -9.59 -20.54
N LYS A 168 0.69 -9.12 -21.50
CA LYS A 168 1.01 -8.03 -22.46
C LYS A 168 1.51 -6.71 -21.81
N TYR A 169 1.63 -6.68 -20.49
CA TYR A 169 1.95 -5.57 -19.61
C TYR A 169 3.45 -5.47 -19.27
N ILE A 170 4.32 -6.30 -19.87
CA ILE A 170 5.78 -6.22 -19.70
C ILE A 170 6.34 -4.87 -20.21
N SER A 171 5.57 -4.07 -20.96
CA SER A 171 5.96 -2.70 -21.32
C SER A 171 5.90 -1.69 -20.15
N ALA A 172 5.21 -2.00 -19.05
CA ALA A 172 5.36 -1.24 -17.80
C ALA A 172 6.56 -1.83 -17.05
N VAL A 173 7.77 -1.44 -17.44
CA VAL A 173 8.96 -1.71 -16.63
C VAL A 173 8.78 -0.96 -15.32
N VAL A 174 8.58 -1.73 -14.24
CA VAL A 174 8.53 -1.18 -12.88
C VAL A 174 9.94 -0.72 -12.52
N LYS A 175 10.22 0.57 -12.77
CA LYS A 175 11.40 1.22 -12.22
C LYS A 175 11.14 1.51 -10.75
N ILE A 176 11.62 0.62 -9.88
CA ILE A 176 11.64 0.86 -8.43
C ILE A 176 12.61 2.01 -8.18
N ILE A 177 12.05 3.18 -7.97
CA ILE A 177 12.81 4.37 -7.62
C ILE A 177 12.60 4.68 -6.14
N GLN A 178 13.69 4.72 -5.38
CA GLN A 178 13.70 5.23 -4.01
C GLN A 178 13.53 6.76 -4.05
N CYS A 179 12.39 7.25 -3.55
CA CYS A 179 12.32 8.64 -3.11
C CYS A 179 12.97 8.69 -1.72
N ILE A 180 14.09 9.43 -1.62
CA ILE A 180 14.79 9.72 -0.37
C ILE A 180 14.00 10.78 0.40
#